data_AF-B9THY4-F1
#
_entry.id   AF-B9THY4-F1
#
_cell.length_a   1.000
_cell.length_b   1.000
_cell.length_c   1.000
_cell.angle_alpha   90.00
_cell.angle_beta   90.00
_cell.angle_gamma   90.00
#
_symmetry.space_group_name_H-M   'P 1'
#
loop_
_entity.id
_entity.type
_entity.pdbx_description
1 polymer ?
#
loop_
_entity_poly.entity_id
_entity_poly.type
_entity_poly.pdbx_seq_one_letter_code
_entity_poly.pdbx_strand_id
1 'polypeptide(L)'
;MLNRLLNIYTFGQPRIGDAQLGTFMESHLNYPVTRYFRVVYCNDMVPRVPFDDKIFAFKHFGTCLYYDSRYFGRFMDEEPNRNYFGLRHIIPMRVNALWELFRSFMITHAHGPDYQESWFCTLSRVAGLVLPGVAAHSPIDYVNSVRLGKERVAPMTSLKSFARKS
;
A
#
# COMPACT_ATOMS: atom_id res chain seq x y z
N MET A 1 -9.43 -24.92 4.04
CA MET A 1 -9.16 -23.86 5.04
C MET A 1 -9.52 -22.47 4.49
N LEU A 2 -8.99 -22.08 3.32
CA LEU A 2 -9.23 -20.76 2.70
C LEU A 2 -10.72 -20.39 2.50
N ASN A 3 -11.56 -21.35 2.12
CA ASN A 3 -13.00 -21.11 1.90
C ASN A 3 -13.77 -20.67 3.16
N ARG A 4 -13.19 -20.82 4.36
CA ARG A 4 -13.80 -20.39 5.62
C ARG A 4 -13.55 -18.91 5.94
N LEU A 5 -12.70 -18.24 5.17
CA LEU A 5 -12.37 -16.83 5.37
C LEU A 5 -13.32 -15.96 4.55
N LEU A 6 -13.98 -15.01 5.21
CA LEU A 6 -14.90 -14.08 4.57
C LEU A 6 -14.14 -13.04 3.75
N ASN A 7 -13.21 -12.33 4.38
CA ASN A 7 -12.30 -11.38 3.76
C ASN A 7 -10.96 -11.42 4.49
N ILE A 8 -9.87 -11.14 3.77
CA ILE A 8 -8.52 -11.00 4.29
C ILE A 8 -8.05 -9.60 3.96
N TYR A 9 -7.65 -8.85 4.98
CA TYR A 9 -7.01 -7.55 4.84
C TYR A 9 -5.59 -7.65 5.36
N THR A 10 -4.64 -7.27 4.52
CA THR A 10 -3.23 -7.20 4.91
C THR A 10 -2.76 -5.77 4.79
N PHE A 11 -1.89 -5.34 5.71
CA PHE A 11 -1.38 -3.97 5.76
C PHE A 11 0.13 -4.02 5.59
N GLY A 12 0.66 -3.35 4.58
CA GLY A 12 2.10 -3.32 4.36
C GLY A 12 2.71 -4.67 3.96
N GLN A 13 1.90 -5.61 3.46
CA GLN A 13 2.36 -6.98 3.22
C GLN A 13 3.42 -7.05 2.11
N PRO A 14 4.57 -7.70 2.34
CA PRO A 14 5.56 -7.96 1.31
C PRO A 14 5.03 -8.94 0.24
N ARG A 15 5.78 -9.12 -0.84
CA ARG A 15 5.52 -10.21 -1.79
C ARG A 15 5.89 -11.52 -1.10
N ILE A 16 5.01 -12.50 -1.17
CA ILE A 16 5.16 -13.75 -0.41
C ILE A 16 5.37 -14.99 -1.28
N GLY A 17 5.35 -14.84 -2.60
CA GLY A 17 5.65 -15.94 -3.52
C GLY A 17 5.65 -15.49 -4.96
N ASP A 18 5.70 -16.48 -5.84
CA ASP A 18 5.80 -16.32 -7.28
C ASP A 18 4.42 -16.30 -7.97
N ALA A 19 4.44 -16.36 -9.31
CA ALA A 19 3.22 -16.42 -10.12
C ALA A 19 2.36 -17.69 -9.88
N GLN A 20 2.97 -18.80 -9.46
CA GLN A 20 2.24 -20.03 -9.17
C GLN A 20 1.42 -19.86 -7.89
N LEU A 21 2.03 -19.32 -6.83
CA LEU A 21 1.29 -18.99 -5.61
C LEU A 21 0.19 -17.96 -5.90
N GLY A 22 0.50 -16.93 -6.68
CA GLY A 22 -0.49 -15.93 -7.08
C GLY A 22 -1.71 -16.56 -7.76
N THR A 23 -1.50 -17.42 -8.74
CA THR A 23 -2.58 -18.13 -9.45
C THR A 23 -3.42 -19.00 -8.51
N PHE A 24 -2.77 -19.70 -7.58
CA PHE A 24 -3.45 -20.49 -6.56
C PHE A 24 -4.33 -19.61 -5.67
N MET A 25 -3.82 -18.49 -5.17
CA MET A 25 -4.56 -17.60 -4.28
C MET A 25 -5.73 -16.91 -5.00
N GLU A 26 -5.52 -16.45 -6.24
CA GLU A 26 -6.58 -15.84 -7.07
C GLU A 26 -7.77 -16.80 -7.26
N SER A 27 -7.49 -18.06 -7.61
CA SER A 27 -8.53 -19.07 -7.85
C SER A 27 -9.31 -19.48 -6.59
N HIS A 28 -8.72 -19.35 -5.41
CA HIS A 28 -9.35 -19.77 -4.15
C HIS A 28 -9.97 -18.62 -3.36
N LEU A 29 -9.43 -17.40 -3.46
CA LEU A 29 -9.84 -16.27 -2.61
C LEU A 29 -10.44 -15.11 -3.39
N ASN A 30 -10.14 -14.96 -4.68
CA ASN A 30 -10.62 -13.83 -5.47
C ASN A 30 -11.58 -14.20 -6.60
N TYR A 31 -11.97 -15.48 -6.67
CA TYR A 31 -13.00 -15.96 -7.58
C TYR A 31 -14.10 -16.70 -6.80
N PRO A 32 -15.40 -16.46 -7.09
CA PRO A 32 -15.95 -15.47 -8.04
C PRO A 32 -15.97 -14.02 -7.50
N VAL A 33 -15.71 -13.83 -6.20
CA VAL A 33 -15.70 -12.52 -5.53
C VAL A 33 -14.32 -12.29 -4.92
N THR A 34 -13.79 -11.07 -5.06
CA THR A 34 -12.54 -10.66 -4.41
C THR A 34 -12.71 -10.69 -2.88
N ARG A 35 -11.88 -11.49 -2.20
CA ARG A 35 -11.83 -11.53 -0.73
C ARG A 35 -10.46 -11.17 -0.16
N TYR A 36 -9.42 -11.06 -0.99
CA TYR A 36 -8.07 -10.72 -0.55
C TYR A 36 -7.73 -9.27 -0.91
N PHE A 37 -7.58 -8.43 0.10
CA PHE A 37 -7.29 -7.01 -0.04
C PHE A 37 -5.95 -6.65 0.60
N ARG A 38 -5.08 -6.04 -0.20
CA ARG A 38 -3.78 -5.55 0.24
C ARG A 38 -3.84 -4.05 0.42
N VAL A 39 -3.87 -3.59 1.66
CA VAL A 39 -3.79 -2.18 2.00
C VAL A 39 -2.33 -1.74 1.92
N VAL A 40 -2.06 -0.75 1.08
CA VAL A 40 -0.72 -0.24 0.80
C VAL A 40 -0.73 1.26 1.01
N TYR A 41 0.15 1.76 1.88
CA TYR A 41 0.29 3.19 2.13
C TYR A 41 1.47 3.77 1.37
N CYS A 42 1.21 4.80 0.56
CA CYS A 42 2.17 5.69 -0.07
C CYS A 42 3.47 5.01 -0.54
N ASN A 43 4.61 5.40 0.02
CA ASN A 43 5.93 4.86 -0.26
C ASN A 43 6.40 3.89 0.83
N ASP A 44 5.50 3.21 1.55
CA ASP A 44 5.92 2.13 2.45
C ASP A 44 6.74 1.12 1.63
N MET A 45 7.98 0.87 2.03
CA MET A 45 8.89 -0.01 1.30
C MET A 45 8.52 -1.49 1.36
N VAL A 46 7.83 -1.96 2.42
CA VAL A 46 7.66 -3.40 2.66
C VAL A 46 6.87 -4.10 1.55
N PRO A 47 5.77 -3.54 1.03
CA PRO A 47 5.08 -4.18 -0.08
C PRO A 47 5.87 -4.23 -1.39
N ARG A 48 7.03 -3.56 -1.49
CA ARG A 48 7.83 -3.50 -2.72
C ARG A 48 8.97 -4.53 -2.70
N VAL A 49 9.02 -5.38 -1.69
CA VAL A 49 10.03 -6.43 -1.53
C VAL A 49 9.39 -7.79 -1.23
N PRO A 50 10.05 -8.92 -1.59
CA PRO A 50 11.17 -9.02 -2.54
C PRO A 50 10.79 -8.51 -3.94
N PHE A 51 11.76 -8.25 -4.81
CA PHE A 51 11.51 -7.57 -6.08
C PHE A 51 10.72 -8.42 -7.08
N ASP A 52 9.84 -7.74 -7.82
CA ASP A 52 9.26 -8.30 -9.03
C ASP A 52 10.21 -8.06 -10.21
N ASP A 53 11.22 -8.90 -10.35
CA ASP A 53 12.16 -8.86 -11.47
C ASP A 53 12.46 -10.27 -12.02
N LYS A 54 13.34 -10.36 -13.02
CA LYS A 54 13.68 -11.64 -13.66
C LYS A 54 14.45 -12.60 -12.75
N ILE A 55 15.03 -12.12 -11.65
CA ILE A 55 15.89 -12.89 -10.76
C ILE A 55 15.04 -13.46 -9.62
N PHE A 56 14.27 -12.59 -8.96
CA PHE A 56 13.47 -12.94 -7.80
C PHE A 56 12.06 -13.42 -8.18
N ALA A 57 11.46 -12.86 -9.24
CA ALA A 57 10.16 -13.25 -9.78
C ALA A 57 8.98 -13.27 -8.76
N PHE A 58 9.09 -12.52 -7.66
CA PHE A 58 8.03 -12.43 -6.66
C PHE A 58 6.87 -11.58 -7.17
N LYS A 59 5.64 -12.04 -6.96
CA LYS A 59 4.41 -11.40 -7.42
C LYS A 59 3.46 -11.13 -6.26
N HIS A 60 2.69 -10.05 -6.40
CA HIS A 60 1.48 -9.88 -5.61
C HIS A 60 0.29 -10.58 -6.25
N PHE A 61 -0.72 -10.81 -5.42
CA PHE A 61 -2.05 -11.26 -5.79
C PHE A 61 -3.05 -10.53 -4.87
N GLY A 62 -4.33 -10.58 -5.21
CA GLY A 62 -5.36 -9.81 -4.52
C GLY A 62 -5.43 -8.35 -4.98
N THR A 63 -6.49 -7.69 -4.56
CA THR A 63 -6.73 -6.29 -4.94
C THR A 63 -5.93 -5.36 -4.04
N CYS A 64 -5.18 -4.44 -4.65
CA CYS A 64 -4.44 -3.41 -3.94
C CYS A 64 -5.37 -2.23 -3.59
N LEU A 65 -5.53 -1.95 -2.31
CA LEU A 65 -6.15 -0.72 -1.82
C LEU A 65 -5.04 0.26 -1.45
N TYR A 66 -4.69 1.12 -2.39
CA TYR A 66 -3.60 2.08 -2.26
C TYR A 66 -4.09 3.41 -1.69
N TYR A 67 -3.38 3.93 -0.69
CA TYR A 67 -3.58 5.27 -0.14
C TYR A 67 -2.37 6.17 -0.43
N ASP A 68 -2.60 7.40 -0.89
CA ASP A 68 -1.52 8.39 -1.02
C ASP A 68 -1.20 9.09 0.33
N SER A 69 -0.19 9.96 0.35
CA SER A 69 0.25 10.71 1.55
C SER A 69 -0.75 11.77 2.04
N ARG A 70 -1.91 11.88 1.39
CA ARG A 70 -3.06 12.68 1.80
C ARG A 70 -4.27 11.80 2.18
N TYR A 71 -4.05 10.49 2.33
CA TYR A 71 -5.06 9.48 2.64
C TYR A 71 -6.16 9.35 1.59
N PHE A 72 -5.88 9.68 0.33
CA PHE A 72 -6.81 9.34 -0.75
C PHE A 72 -6.62 7.89 -1.20
N GLY A 73 -7.68 7.09 -1.04
CA GLY A 73 -7.74 5.68 -1.40
C GLY A 73 -8.11 5.45 -2.86
N ARG A 74 -7.53 4.42 -3.47
CA ARG A 74 -7.88 3.90 -4.80
C ARG A 74 -7.69 2.39 -4.86
N PHE A 75 -8.60 1.70 -5.54
CA PHE A 75 -8.42 0.31 -5.91
C PHE A 75 -7.53 0.19 -7.15
N MET A 76 -6.56 -0.72 -7.11
CA MET A 76 -5.58 -0.94 -8.16
C MET A 76 -5.23 -2.43 -8.25
N ASP A 77 -4.77 -2.87 -9.42
CA ASP A 77 -4.25 -4.25 -9.58
C ASP A 77 -2.89 -4.40 -8.89
N GLU A 78 -2.05 -3.36 -8.94
CA GLU A 78 -0.74 -3.34 -8.29
C GLU A 78 -0.42 -1.95 -7.72
N GLU A 79 0.46 -1.92 -6.72
CA GLU A 79 0.97 -0.68 -6.16
C GLU A 79 1.70 0.21 -7.19
N PRO A 80 1.62 1.55 -7.05
CA PRO A 80 2.44 2.46 -7.84
C PRO A 80 3.94 2.20 -7.63
N ASN A 81 4.70 2.29 -8.73
CA ASN A 81 6.15 2.12 -8.75
C ASN A 81 6.65 0.84 -8.05
N ARG A 82 6.21 -0.32 -8.56
CA ARG A 82 6.45 -1.68 -8.02
C ARG A 82 7.83 -1.93 -7.40
N ASN A 83 8.90 -1.45 -8.05
CA ASN A 83 10.29 -1.55 -7.59
C ASN A 83 11.00 -0.18 -7.67
N TYR A 84 10.56 0.81 -6.88
CA TYR A 84 11.11 2.17 -6.94
C TYR A 84 12.52 2.37 -6.36
N PHE A 85 13.28 1.31 -6.10
CA PHE A 85 14.64 1.41 -5.55
C PHE A 85 15.68 1.97 -6.55
N GLY A 86 15.26 2.31 -7.78
CA GLY A 86 16.10 2.96 -8.77
C GLY A 86 16.21 4.49 -8.62
N LEU A 87 17.28 5.07 -9.17
CA LEU A 87 17.60 6.51 -9.10
C LEU A 87 16.45 7.45 -9.49
N ARG A 88 15.61 7.05 -10.45
CA ARG A 88 14.50 7.86 -10.98
C ARG A 88 13.45 8.22 -9.92
N HIS A 89 13.30 7.42 -8.87
CA HIS A 89 12.27 7.62 -7.86
C HIS A 89 12.80 8.28 -6.58
N ILE A 90 14.12 8.42 -6.43
CA ILE A 90 14.73 8.96 -5.20
C ILE A 90 14.25 10.39 -4.92
N ILE A 91 14.25 11.27 -5.91
CA ILE A 91 13.82 12.67 -5.75
C ILE A 91 12.35 12.75 -5.32
N PRO A 92 11.36 12.20 -6.07
CA PRO A 92 9.96 12.31 -5.66
C PRO A 92 9.69 11.62 -4.32
N MET A 93 10.38 10.52 -4.00
CA MET A 93 10.22 9.87 -2.70
C MET A 93 10.80 10.70 -1.55
N ARG A 94 11.93 11.40 -1.75
CA ARG A 94 12.49 12.31 -0.73
C ARG A 94 11.57 13.50 -0.49
N VAL A 95 10.98 14.07 -1.55
CA VAL A 95 9.96 15.12 -1.42
C VAL A 95 8.77 14.60 -0.61
N ASN A 96 8.32 13.36 -0.89
CA ASN A 96 7.26 12.76 -0.08
C ASN A 96 7.70 12.50 1.36
N ALA A 97 8.92 12.04 1.63
CA ALA A 97 9.42 11.82 2.99
C ALA A 97 9.46 13.13 3.81
N LEU A 98 9.89 14.23 3.19
CA LEU A 98 9.81 15.56 3.79
C LEU A 98 8.35 15.96 4.08
N TRP A 99 7.45 15.66 3.14
CA TRP A 99 6.02 15.89 3.33
C TRP A 99 5.43 15.05 4.48
N GLU A 100 5.75 13.75 4.60
CA GLU A 100 5.30 12.91 5.71
C GLU A 100 5.77 13.46 7.06
N LEU A 101 7.03 13.90 7.14
CA LEU A 101 7.58 14.51 8.35
C LEU A 101 6.87 15.82 8.70
N PHE A 102 6.59 16.68 7.73
CA PHE A 102 5.86 17.92 7.99
C PHE A 102 4.39 17.66 8.38
N ARG A 103 3.73 16.75 7.66
CA ARG A 103 2.36 16.34 7.91
C ARG A 103 2.17 15.77 9.33
N SER A 104 3.13 15.00 9.85
CA SER A 104 3.01 14.38 11.18
C SER A 104 2.86 15.40 12.32
N PHE A 105 3.40 16.61 12.17
CA PHE A 105 3.20 17.70 13.14
C PHE A 105 1.89 18.47 12.92
N MET A 106 1.43 18.57 11.67
CA MET A 106 0.20 19.27 11.34
C MET A 106 -1.06 18.44 11.59
N ILE A 107 -0.99 17.11 11.47
CA ILE A 107 -2.17 16.24 11.48
C ILE A 107 -2.99 16.36 12.77
N THR A 108 -2.33 16.53 13.92
CA THR A 108 -2.98 16.76 15.22
C THR A 108 -3.81 18.03 15.23
N HIS A 109 -3.30 19.10 14.62
CA HIS A 109 -4.00 20.38 14.53
C HIS A 109 -5.21 20.30 13.60
N ALA A 110 -5.10 19.50 12.53
CA ALA A 110 -6.15 19.36 11.52
C ALA A 110 -7.29 18.40 11.92
N HIS A 111 -6.96 17.32 12.65
CA HIS A 111 -7.90 16.22 12.93
C HIS A 111 -8.10 15.91 14.42
N GLY A 112 -7.38 16.59 15.31
CA GLY A 112 -7.50 16.45 16.76
C GLY A 112 -6.40 15.61 17.42
N PRO A 113 -6.39 15.57 18.77
CA PRO A 113 -5.33 14.93 19.56
C PRO A 113 -5.15 13.43 19.28
N ASP A 114 -6.20 12.73 18.85
CA ASP A 114 -6.16 11.29 18.53
C ASP A 114 -5.28 10.93 17.32
N TYR A 115 -4.78 11.94 16.59
CA TYR A 115 -3.88 11.77 15.44
C TYR A 115 -2.43 12.11 15.77
N GLN A 116 -2.13 12.46 17.02
CA GLN A 116 -0.79 12.80 17.44
C GLN A 116 0.16 11.60 17.27
N GLU A 117 1.18 11.79 16.43
CA GLU A 117 2.23 10.80 16.24
C GLU A 117 3.20 10.80 17.44
N SER A 118 3.65 9.61 17.84
CA SER A 118 4.64 9.45 18.91
C SER A 118 6.04 9.84 18.45
N TRP A 119 6.95 10.06 19.40
CA TRP A 119 8.36 10.35 19.07
C TRP A 119 9.02 9.24 18.24
N PHE A 120 8.63 7.97 18.42
CA PHE A 120 9.09 6.86 17.60
C PHE A 120 8.67 7.02 16.13
N CYS A 121 7.44 7.49 15.87
CA CYS A 121 6.99 7.81 14.52
C CYS A 121 7.82 8.96 13.95
N THR A 122 8.08 10.01 14.74
CA THR A 122 8.96 11.12 14.33
C THR A 122 10.36 10.62 13.96
N LEU A 123 10.96 9.74 14.76
CA LEU A 123 12.27 9.15 14.45
C LEU A 123 12.24 8.39 13.13
N SER A 124 11.21 7.57 12.89
CA SER A 124 11.02 6.85 11.62
C SER A 124 10.93 7.81 10.43
N ARG A 125 10.16 8.91 10.57
CA ARG A 125 10.02 9.96 9.54
C ARG A 125 11.36 10.64 9.23
N VAL A 126 12.16 10.93 10.26
CA VAL A 126 13.52 11.50 10.10
C VAL A 126 14.47 10.52 9.43
N ALA A 127 14.47 9.24 9.83
CA ALA A 127 15.24 8.19 9.15
C ALA A 127 14.83 8.05 7.67
N GLY A 128 13.55 8.29 7.40
CA GLY A 128 12.96 8.45 6.08
C GLY A 128 13.67 9.45 5.16
N LEU A 129 14.30 10.50 5.68
CA LEU A 129 15.01 11.45 4.83
C LEU A 129 16.26 10.84 4.15
N VAL A 130 16.83 9.80 4.77
CA VAL A 130 17.95 9.01 4.21
C VAL A 130 17.40 7.85 3.37
N LEU A 131 16.44 7.11 3.93
CA LEU A 131 15.78 5.96 3.30
C LEU A 131 14.27 6.24 3.15
N PRO A 132 13.82 6.87 2.04
CA PRO A 132 12.46 7.43 1.93
C PRO A 132 11.31 6.45 2.14
N GLY A 133 11.53 5.16 1.93
CA GLY A 133 10.52 4.15 2.19
C GLY A 133 10.19 3.93 3.68
N VAL A 134 11.14 4.21 4.56
CA VAL A 134 10.96 4.16 6.03
C VAL A 134 10.01 5.26 6.48
N ALA A 135 10.03 6.41 5.79
CA ALA A 135 9.19 7.55 6.13
C ALA A 135 7.70 7.23 6.11
N ALA A 136 7.25 6.23 5.36
CA ALA A 136 5.85 5.83 5.22
C ALA A 136 5.58 4.43 5.82
N HIS A 137 6.55 3.87 6.54
CA HIS A 137 6.46 2.55 7.14
C HIS A 137 6.14 2.66 8.63
N SER A 138 4.86 2.90 8.95
CA SER A 138 4.38 2.92 10.32
C SER A 138 2.94 2.39 10.42
N PRO A 139 2.58 1.64 11.47
CA PRO A 139 1.20 1.21 11.70
C PRO A 139 0.21 2.38 11.74
N ILE A 140 0.64 3.55 12.24
CA ILE A 140 -0.23 4.74 12.32
C ILE A 140 -0.72 5.20 10.95
N ASP A 141 0.09 5.00 9.90
CA ASP A 141 -0.29 5.40 8.54
C ASP A 141 -1.42 4.54 8.00
N TYR A 142 -1.40 3.25 8.32
CA TYR A 142 -2.47 2.31 7.96
C TYR A 142 -3.75 2.60 8.74
N VAL A 143 -3.63 2.88 10.05
CA VAL A 143 -4.77 3.30 10.87
C VAL A 143 -5.39 4.59 10.33
N ASN A 144 -4.57 5.59 10.03
CA ASN A 144 -5.03 6.87 9.49
C ASN A 144 -5.60 6.73 8.08
N SER A 145 -5.08 5.81 7.27
CA SER A 145 -5.66 5.49 5.95
C SER A 145 -7.10 4.99 6.07
N VAL A 146 -7.42 4.21 7.10
CA VAL A 146 -8.79 3.73 7.34
C VAL A 146 -9.67 4.83 7.95
N ARG A 147 -9.13 5.61 8.91
CA ARG A 147 -9.89 6.66 9.63
C ARG A 147 -10.18 7.90 8.78
N LEU A 148 -9.18 8.35 8.01
CA LEU A 148 -9.23 9.57 7.21
C LEU A 148 -9.40 9.29 5.72
N GLY A 149 -9.42 8.00 5.35
CA GLY A 149 -9.53 7.53 3.98
C GLY A 149 -10.66 8.19 3.23
N LYS A 150 -10.33 8.87 2.13
CA LYS A 150 -11.31 9.38 1.19
C LYS A 150 -11.15 8.65 -0.12
N GLU A 151 -12.24 8.14 -0.67
CA GLU A 151 -12.21 7.63 -2.02
C GLU A 151 -12.02 8.80 -2.98
N ARG A 152 -11.00 8.74 -3.84
CA ARG A 152 -11.09 9.55 -5.05
C ARG A 152 -12.14 8.86 -5.91
N VAL A 153 -13.29 9.52 -6.07
CA VAL A 153 -14.31 9.15 -7.06
C VAL A 153 -13.66 9.22 -8.44
N ALA A 154 -12.99 8.15 -8.84
CA ALA A 154 -12.96 7.79 -10.24
C ALA A 154 -14.37 7.26 -10.54
N PRO A 155 -15.03 7.69 -11.63
CA PRO A 155 -16.30 7.12 -12.00
C PRO A 155 -16.14 5.60 -12.02
N MET A 156 -17.10 4.88 -11.42
CA MET A 156 -17.22 3.43 -11.56
C MET A 156 -17.34 3.09 -13.05
N THR A 157 -16.23 3.00 -13.76
CA THR A 157 -16.11 2.06 -14.87
C THR A 157 -15.80 0.71 -14.26
N SER A 158 -16.80 0.17 -13.57
CA SER A 158 -17.07 -1.26 -13.54
C SER A 158 -17.26 -1.69 -15.00
N LEU A 159 -16.18 -2.04 -15.68
CA LEU A 159 -16.24 -2.51 -17.08
C LEU A 159 -14.98 -3.24 -17.52
N LYS A 160 -14.44 -4.14 -16.67
CA LYS A 160 -13.43 -5.12 -17.13
C LYS A 160 -13.25 -6.40 -16.30
N SER A 161 -14.20 -6.77 -15.43
CA SER A 161 -14.11 -8.08 -14.73
C SER A 161 -14.86 -9.23 -15.42
N PHE A 162 -15.40 -9.07 -16.63
CA PHE A 162 -16.11 -10.15 -17.35
C PHE A 162 -15.61 -10.47 -18.76
N ALA A 163 -14.54 -9.84 -19.23
CA ALA A 163 -14.05 -10.08 -20.59
C ALA A 163 -12.51 -10.03 -20.66
N ARG A 164 -11.87 -11.09 -20.17
CA ARG A 164 -10.61 -11.67 -20.70
C ARG A 164 -10.06 -12.69 -19.72
N LYS A 165 -10.50 -13.93 -19.89
CA LYS A 165 -9.71 -15.16 -19.71
C LYS A 165 -10.52 -16.27 -20.40
N SER A 166 -10.55 -16.16 -21.74
CA SER A 166 -10.73 -17.29 -22.65
C SER A 166 -9.36 -17.58 -23.23
#